data_AF-A0A1B6NX23-F1
#
_entry.id   AF-A0A1B6NX23-F1
#
_cell.length_a   1.000
_cell.length_b   1.000
_cell.length_c   1.000
_cell.angle_alpha   90.00
_cell.angle_beta   90.00
_cell.angle_gamma   90.00
#
_symmetry.space_group_name_H-M   'P 1'
#
loop_
_entity.id
_entity.type
_entity.pdbx_description
1 polymer ?
#
loop_
_entity_poly.entity_id
_entity_poly.type
_entity_poly.pdbx_seq_one_letter_code
_entity_poly.pdbx_strand_id
1 'polypeptide(L)' 'MKFPEKIVLATGNQGKVREFASLFADYGVDVVAQKELGVSDVPETGTTFVENAIIKARHAAKVTGLP' A
#
# COMPACT_ATOMS: atom_id res chain seq x y z
N MET A 1 6.92 15.41 -12.68
CA MET A 1 7.19 14.52 -11.53
C MET A 1 7.02 13.09 -12.04
N LYS A 2 7.99 12.20 -11.83
CA LYS A 2 7.92 10.80 -12.31
C LYS A 2 7.27 9.97 -11.20
N PHE A 3 6.32 9.10 -11.55
CA PHE A 3 5.77 8.13 -10.59
C PHE A 3 6.88 7.15 -10.16
N PRO A 4 6.82 6.62 -8.91
CA PRO A 4 7.70 5.53 -8.50
C PRO A 4 7.44 4.28 -9.35
N GLU A 5 8.48 3.51 -9.66
CA GLU A 5 8.33 2.28 -10.46
C GLU A 5 7.58 1.18 -9.70
N LYS A 6 7.62 1.20 -8.36
CA LYS A 6 6.97 0.23 -7.48
C LYS A 6 6.44 0.89 -6.22
N ILE A 7 5.23 0.52 -5.81
CA ILE A 7 4.60 0.95 -4.57
C ILE A 7 4.07 -0.23 -3.77
N VAL A 8 4.04 -0.10 -2.44
CA VAL A 8 3.37 -1.08 -1.57
C VAL A 8 1.94 -0.62 -1.27
N LEU A 9 0.96 -1.47 -1.57
CA LEU A 9 -0.41 -1.26 -1.13
C LEU A 9 -0.61 -1.89 0.24
N ALA A 10 -0.81 -1.03 1.26
CA ALA A 10 -0.99 -1.40 2.66
C ALA A 10 -2.36 -2.04 2.96
N THR A 11 -2.69 -3.11 2.25
CA THR A 11 -3.93 -3.87 2.40
C THR A 11 -3.70 -5.36 2.18
N GLY A 12 -4.41 -6.19 2.93
CA GLY A 12 -4.54 -7.62 2.66
C GLY A 12 -5.69 -7.97 1.71
N ASN A 13 -6.46 -6.99 1.22
CA ASN A 13 -7.63 -7.23 0.36
C ASN A 13 -7.21 -7.35 -1.12
N GLN A 14 -7.28 -8.57 -1.65
CA GLN A 14 -6.91 -8.88 -3.03
C GLN A 14 -7.76 -8.18 -4.10
N GLY A 15 -9.02 -7.86 -3.80
CA GLY A 15 -9.86 -7.07 -4.71
C GLY A 15 -9.30 -5.66 -4.91
N LYS A 16 -8.93 -5.00 -3.80
CA LYS A 16 -8.30 -3.66 -3.84
C LYS A 16 -6.96 -3.66 -4.55
N VAL A 17 -6.15 -4.70 -4.36
CA VAL A 17 -4.85 -4.82 -5.07
C VAL A 17 -5.07 -4.84 -6.58
N ARG A 18 -6.03 -5.63 -7.07
CA ARG A 18 -6.36 -5.70 -8.50
C ARG A 18 -6.89 -4.38 -9.05
N GLU A 19 -7.79 -3.73 -8.32
CA GLU A 19 -8.34 -2.42 -8.70
C GLU A 19 -7.23 -1.37 -8.82
N PHE A 20 -6.36 -1.26 -7.82
CA PHE A 20 -5.28 -0.28 -7.82
C PHE A 20 -4.21 -0.62 -8.86
N ALA A 21 -3.82 -1.88 -9.01
CA ALA A 21 -2.90 -2.30 -10.06
C ALA A 21 -3.40 -1.89 -11.45
N SER A 22 -4.70 -2.05 -11.71
CA SER A 22 -5.31 -1.60 -12.97
C SER A 22 -5.29 -0.08 -13.13
N LEU A 23 -5.56 0.69 -12.07
CA LEU A 23 -5.56 2.16 -12.12
C LEU A 23 -4.17 2.74 -12.37
N PHE A 24 -3.13 2.04 -11.90
CA PHE A 24 -1.74 2.49 -11.97
C PHE A 24 -0.96 1.92 -13.16
N ALA A 25 -1.54 0.95 -13.89
CA ALA A 25 -0.91 0.29 -15.03
C ALA A 25 -0.48 1.28 -16.13
N ASP A 26 -1.33 2.24 -16.47
CA ASP A 26 -1.05 3.25 -17.52
C ASP A 26 0.10 4.19 -17.16
N TYR A 27 0.47 4.24 -15.88
CA TYR A 27 1.58 5.05 -15.37
C TYR A 27 2.88 4.24 -15.20
N GLY A 28 2.87 2.95 -15.53
CA GLY A 28 4.03 2.06 -15.41
C GLY A 28 4.44 1.79 -13.95
N VAL A 29 3.48 1.84 -13.02
CA VAL A 29 3.71 1.62 -11.60
C VAL A 29 3.32 0.20 -11.20
N ASP A 30 4.25 -0.55 -10.63
CA ASP A 30 4.01 -1.88 -10.07
C ASP A 30 3.42 -1.77 -8.66
N VAL A 31 2.19 -2.24 -8.49
CA VAL A 31 1.47 -2.21 -7.20
C VAL A 31 1.58 -3.59 -6.54
N VAL A 32 2.30 -3.66 -5.42
CA VAL A 32 2.54 -4.92 -4.71
C VAL A 32 1.78 -4.94 -3.38
N ALA A 33 1.11 -6.04 -3.05
CA ALA A 33 0.41 -6.18 -1.78
C ALA A 33 1.38 -6.31 -0.60
N GLN A 34 1.08 -5.68 0.54
CA GLN A 34 1.94 -5.75 1.73
C GLN A 34 2.23 -7.19 2.20
N LYS A 35 1.27 -8.11 2.03
CA LYS A 35 1.40 -9.52 2.42
C LYS A 35 2.43 -10.27 1.57
N GLU A 36 2.59 -9.91 0.29
CA GLU A 36 3.59 -10.52 -0.60
C GLU A 36 5.01 -10.13 -0.19
N LEU A 37 5.14 -8.97 0.47
CA LEU A 37 6.41 -8.47 1.02
C LEU A 37 6.65 -8.93 2.47
N GLY A 38 5.82 -9.85 2.99
CA GLY A 38 5.95 -10.35 4.36
C GLY A 38 5.54 -9.35 5.44
N VAL A 39 4.84 -8.27 5.09
CA VAL A 39 4.38 -7.26 6.05
C VAL A 39 3.09 -7.74 6.72
N SER A 40 3.11 -7.79 8.04
CA SER A 40 1.95 -8.07 8.88
C SER A 40 0.99 -6.88 8.95
N ASP A 41 -0.28 -7.14 9.25
CA ASP A 41 -1.22 -6.06 9.54
C ASP A 41 -0.80 -5.29 10.80
N VAL A 42 -1.09 -3.98 10.83
CA VAL A 42 -0.82 -3.09 11.97
C VAL A 42 -2.13 -2.66 12.62
N PRO A 43 -2.18 -2.50 13.96
CA PRO A 43 -3.39 -2.00 14.63
C PRO A 43 -3.85 -0.63 14.12
N GLU A 44 -5.15 -0.53 13.83
CA GLU A 44 -5.83 0.73 13.47
C GLU A 44 -6.31 1.43 14.75
N THR A 45 -5.43 2.24 15.35
CA THR A 45 -5.70 2.93 16.62
C THR A 45 -6.19 4.37 16.46
N GLY A 46 -6.32 4.84 15.22
CA GLY A 46 -6.87 6.14 14.90
C GLY A 46 -8.37 6.20 15.12
N THR A 47 -8.87 7.41 15.38
CA THR A 47 -10.30 7.70 15.57
C THR A 47 -11.01 8.04 14.26
N THR A 48 -10.26 8.24 13.19
CA THR A 48 -10.75 8.59 11.86
C THR A 48 -10.20 7.67 10.78
N PHE A 49 -10.89 7.60 9.65
CA PHE A 49 -10.42 6.82 8.49
C PHE A 49 -9.08 7.29 7.95
N VAL A 50 -8.84 8.61 7.95
CA VAL A 50 -7.58 9.19 7.46
C VAL A 50 -6.40 8.81 8.36
N GLU A 51 -6.59 8.81 9.68
CA GLU A 51 -5.55 8.38 10.62
C GLU A 51 -5.19 6.90 10.41
N ASN A 52 -6.19 6.03 10.26
CA ASN A 52 -5.97 4.60 10.03
C ASN A 52 -5.32 4.32 8.68
N ALA A 53 -5.68 5.06 7.62
CA ALA A 53 -5.00 4.98 6.34
C ALA A 53 -3.52 5.37 6.45
N ILE A 54 -3.21 6.46 7.16
CA ILE A 54 -1.84 6.93 7.37
C ILE A 54 -1.03 5.93 8.22
N ILE A 55 -1.61 5.36 9.28
CA ILE A 55 -0.96 4.36 10.14
C ILE A 55 -0.52 3.15 9.29
N LYS A 56 -1.43 2.60 8.49
CA LYS A 56 -1.14 1.46 7.62
C LYS A 56 -0.08 1.78 6.58
N ALA A 57 -0.22 2.90 5.87
CA ALA A 57 0.75 3.33 4.85
C ALA A 57 2.14 3.52 5.45
N ARG A 58 2.27 4.22 6.59
CA ARG A 58 3.55 4.43 7.27
C ARG A 58 4.17 3.11 7.74
N HIS A 59 3.37 2.17 8.25
CA HIS A 59 3.87 0.87 8.66
C HIS A 59 4.45 0.10 7.47
N ALA A 60 3.68 -0.03 6.38
CA ALA A 60 4.12 -0.71 5.17
C ALA A 60 5.40 -0.09 4.61
N ALA A 61 5.42 1.24 4.42
CA ALA A 61 6.59 1.95 3.91
C ALA A 61 7.83 1.79 4.81
N LYS A 62 7.65 1.82 6.14
CA LYS A 62 8.75 1.63 7.09
C LYS A 62 9.37 0.23 7.01
N VAL A 63 8.55 -0.80 6.82
CA VAL A 63 9.01 -2.20 6.78
C VAL A 63 9.66 -2.54 5.43
N THR A 64 9.10 -2.03 4.33
CA THR A 64 9.53 -2.41 2.97
C THR A 64 10.55 -1.46 2.36
N GLY A 65 10.63 -0.22 2.83
CA GLY A 65 11.39 0.86 2.20
C GLY A 65 10.78 1.36 0.88
N LEU A 66 9.63 0.83 0.48
CA LEU A 66 8.90 1.30 -0.70
C LEU A 66 7.97 2.47 -0.33
N PRO A 67 7.65 3.34 -1.30
CA PRO A 67 6.55 4.29 -1.17
C PRO A 67 5.21 3.61 -0.90
#